data_AF-A0A7L4TQS6-F1
#
_entry.id   AF-A0A7L4TQS6-F1
#
_cell.length_a   1.000
_cell.length_b   1.000
_cell.length_c   1.000
_cell.angle_alpha   90.00
_cell.angle_beta   90.00
_cell.angle_gamma   90.00
#
_symmetry.space_group_name_H-M   'P 1'
#
loop_
_entity.id
_entity.type
_entity.pdbx_description
1 polymer ?
#
loop_
_entity_poly.entity_id
_entity_poly.type
_entity_poly.pdbx_seq_one_letter_code
_entity_poly.pdbx_strand_id
1 'polypeptide(L)'
;MKTRLLIILFVLSVSSKCFAQSTPADGHYLTWVQDNVKVYQSIGGTPVLTAYKYWEFKYWFYAEDEPITLGNEKYIKIFIPNSNESVPVITEEAPWNAQRTTYITDEDENKWLFLNKNDFDRLKKDHFPKRTWGLIISAMTVPFKIRPKTGERKSSLYNSNWNAGTFIGCRLGFLNDVLGISAGGFLEVSSLNQTSAENTSIIDNSSTTMSALNYGGGILIDLSRKFQMGAIVGWDHGYGDLSSTYIYQDKAWFALSLNFNFLDLSKRDNTQ
;
A
#
# COMPACT_ATOMS: atom_id res chain seq x y z
N MET A 1 -15.08 25.88 12.97
CA MET A 1 -13.84 25.47 13.70
C MET A 1 -13.80 23.98 14.03
N LYS A 2 -14.85 23.38 14.62
CA LYS A 2 -14.87 21.96 15.05
C LYS A 2 -14.50 20.92 13.97
N THR A 3 -15.00 21.09 12.74
CA THR A 3 -14.73 20.18 11.61
C THR A 3 -13.28 20.20 11.14
N ARG A 4 -12.60 21.36 11.18
CA ARG A 4 -11.19 21.51 10.79
C ARG A 4 -10.26 20.78 11.77
N LEU A 5 -10.55 20.87 13.07
CA LEU A 5 -9.81 20.16 14.11
C LEU A 5 -9.93 18.63 13.95
N LEU A 6 -11.11 18.15 13.56
CA LEU A 6 -11.36 16.71 13.40
C LEU A 6 -10.56 16.12 12.23
N ILE A 7 -10.38 16.87 11.14
CA ILE A 7 -9.55 16.46 10.00
C ILE A 7 -8.07 16.42 10.39
N ILE A 8 -7.58 17.44 11.11
CA ILE A 8 -6.19 17.47 11.60
C ILE A 8 -5.93 16.29 12.54
N LEU A 9 -6.84 16.02 13.48
CA LEU A 9 -6.75 14.87 14.38
C LEU A 9 -6.81 13.54 13.64
N PHE A 10 -7.64 13.43 12.60
CA PHE A 10 -7.68 12.24 11.76
C PHE A 10 -6.35 12.02 11.03
N VAL A 11 -5.77 13.06 10.40
CA VAL A 11 -4.46 12.99 9.74
C VAL A 11 -3.37 12.59 10.74
N LEU A 12 -3.36 13.17 11.94
CA LEU A 12 -2.43 12.80 13.01
C LEU A 12 -2.62 11.34 13.47
N SER A 13 -3.86 10.86 13.61
CA SER A 13 -4.16 9.48 14.02
C SER A 13 -3.76 8.43 12.98
N VAL A 14 -3.86 8.77 11.70
CA VAL A 14 -3.40 7.91 10.60
C VAL A 14 -1.87 7.88 10.59
N SER A 15 -1.22 9.02 10.84
CA SER A 15 0.25 9.08 10.91
C SER A 15 0.83 8.28 12.08
N SER A 16 0.19 8.27 13.26
CA SER A 16 0.68 7.49 14.41
C SER A 16 0.59 5.98 14.18
N LYS A 17 -0.43 5.49 13.47
CA LYS A 17 -0.52 4.08 13.06
C LYS A 17 0.52 3.69 12.01
N CYS A 18 0.96 4.63 11.17
CA CYS A 18 2.07 4.43 10.25
C CYS A 18 3.38 4.09 10.99
N PHE A 19 3.55 4.57 12.24
CA PHE A 19 4.71 4.29 13.08
C PHE A 19 4.57 3.08 14.00
N ALA A 20 3.33 2.62 14.25
CA ALA A 20 3.05 1.50 15.15
C ALA A 20 2.73 0.24 14.35
N GLN A 21 3.75 -0.44 13.82
CA GLN A 21 3.54 -1.67 13.06
C GLN A 21 3.77 -2.92 13.94
N SER A 22 2.71 -3.69 14.15
CA SER A 22 2.82 -5.13 14.43
C SER A 22 3.03 -5.83 13.10
N THR A 23 4.16 -6.50 12.92
CA THR A 23 4.39 -7.39 11.78
C THR A 23 3.30 -8.47 11.77
N PRO A 24 2.61 -8.71 10.64
CA PRO A 24 1.78 -9.91 10.52
C PRO A 24 2.66 -11.14 10.77
N ALA A 25 2.08 -12.21 11.32
CA ALA A 25 2.82 -13.46 11.56
C ALA A 25 3.46 -13.93 10.25
N ASP A 26 4.79 -14.01 10.24
CA ASP A 26 5.60 -14.37 9.08
C ASP A 26 5.27 -15.79 8.60
N GLY A 27 5.21 -16.01 7.28
CA GLY A 27 4.93 -17.33 6.69
C GLY A 27 5.20 -17.36 5.18
N HIS A 28 5.49 -18.54 4.62
CA HIS A 28 5.92 -18.74 3.23
C HIS A 28 5.05 -19.79 2.50
N TYR A 29 5.05 -19.73 1.15
CA TYR A 29 4.62 -20.85 0.28
C TYR A 29 5.79 -21.28 -0.60
N LEU A 30 5.82 -22.56 -0.96
CA LEU A 30 6.66 -23.06 -2.03
C LEU A 30 5.86 -23.01 -3.33
N THR A 31 6.50 -22.62 -4.43
CA THR A 31 5.92 -22.79 -5.76
C THR A 31 5.66 -24.25 -6.06
N TRP A 32 4.66 -24.50 -6.90
CA TRP A 32 4.56 -25.78 -7.59
C TRP A 32 5.85 -26.02 -8.36
N VAL A 33 6.41 -27.21 -8.20
CA VAL A 33 7.61 -27.63 -8.91
C VAL A 33 7.25 -28.94 -9.58
N GLN A 34 7.63 -29.07 -10.86
CA GLN A 34 7.61 -30.37 -11.52
C GLN A 34 8.71 -31.30 -10.96
N ASP A 35 9.66 -30.74 -10.22
CA ASP A 35 10.78 -31.48 -9.64
C ASP A 35 10.43 -32.00 -8.24
N ASN A 36 10.72 -33.28 -8.03
CA ASN A 36 10.56 -33.99 -6.76
C ASN A 36 11.52 -33.42 -5.69
N VAL A 37 11.06 -32.43 -4.93
CA VAL A 37 11.84 -31.77 -3.87
C VAL A 37 11.82 -32.61 -2.60
N LYS A 38 12.99 -32.92 -2.05
CA LYS A 38 13.13 -33.75 -0.84
C LYS A 38 13.03 -32.93 0.43
N VAL A 39 12.22 -33.44 1.35
CA VAL A 39 11.92 -32.84 2.64
C VAL A 39 12.22 -33.87 3.70
N TYR A 40 13.10 -33.53 4.64
CA TYR A 40 13.69 -34.46 5.58
C TYR A 40 13.01 -34.34 6.94
N GLN A 41 12.83 -35.46 7.64
CA GLN A 41 12.27 -35.47 8.98
C GLN A 41 13.29 -34.89 9.99
N SER A 42 12.77 -34.21 11.02
CA SER A 42 13.55 -33.71 12.15
C SER A 42 13.62 -34.75 13.27
N ILE A 43 14.81 -35.24 13.61
CA ILE A 43 15.05 -36.04 14.83
C ILE A 43 16.10 -35.32 15.67
N GLY A 44 15.75 -34.98 16.91
CA GLY A 44 16.63 -34.25 17.82
C GLY A 44 17.02 -32.84 17.33
N GLY A 45 16.20 -32.22 16.46
CA GLY A 45 16.49 -30.90 15.88
C GLY A 45 17.46 -30.93 14.69
N THR A 46 17.74 -32.10 14.13
CA THR A 46 18.63 -32.26 12.97
C THR A 46 17.92 -33.01 11.83
N PRO A 47 18.26 -32.72 10.56
CA PRO A 47 17.70 -33.43 9.42
C PRO A 47 18.23 -34.86 9.32
N VAL A 48 17.34 -35.83 9.11
CA VAL A 48 17.72 -37.23 8.87
C VAL A 48 17.69 -37.52 7.38
N LEU A 49 18.87 -37.54 6.74
CA LEU A 49 19.00 -37.62 5.27
C LEU A 49 18.46 -38.92 4.65
N THR A 50 18.33 -39.98 5.45
CA THR A 50 17.74 -41.26 5.04
C THR A 50 16.21 -41.29 5.18
N ALA A 51 15.61 -40.34 5.90
CA ALA A 51 14.17 -40.26 6.15
C ALA A 51 13.60 -39.00 5.49
N TYR A 52 13.26 -39.11 4.20
CA TYR A 52 12.74 -38.01 3.40
C TYR A 52 11.42 -38.36 2.72
N LYS A 53 10.64 -37.32 2.44
CA LYS A 53 9.43 -37.32 1.62
C LYS A 53 9.57 -36.28 0.51
N TYR A 54 8.72 -36.33 -0.49
CA TYR A 54 8.67 -35.39 -1.61
C TYR A 54 7.56 -34.37 -1.40
N TRP A 55 7.84 -33.13 -1.83
CA TRP A 55 6.91 -32.01 -1.77
C TRP A 55 6.21 -31.83 -3.12
N GLU A 56 4.94 -32.19 -3.22
CA GLU A 56 4.16 -32.09 -4.47
C GLU A 56 3.11 -30.97 -4.44
N PHE A 57 2.61 -30.59 -3.26
CA PHE A 57 1.50 -29.64 -3.11
C PHE A 57 1.91 -28.28 -2.54
N LYS A 58 1.06 -27.26 -2.69
CA LYS A 58 1.25 -25.96 -2.03
C LYS A 58 0.86 -26.06 -0.56
N TYR A 59 1.79 -26.46 0.30
CA TYR A 59 1.62 -26.25 1.73
C TYR A 59 1.99 -24.80 2.09
N TRP A 60 1.18 -24.22 2.98
CA TRP A 60 1.62 -23.08 3.76
C TRP A 60 2.60 -23.60 4.82
N PHE A 61 3.66 -22.85 5.12
CA PHE A 61 4.58 -23.25 6.19
C PHE A 61 5.31 -22.05 6.80
N TYR A 62 5.75 -22.21 8.04
CA TYR A 62 6.73 -21.32 8.68
C TYR A 62 8.14 -21.81 8.35
N ALA A 63 9.11 -20.91 8.23
CA ALA A 63 10.52 -21.26 8.11
C ALA A 63 11.33 -20.54 9.21
N GLU A 64 12.36 -21.21 9.73
CA GLU A 64 13.39 -20.54 10.52
C GLU A 64 14.41 -19.89 9.56
N ASP A 65 14.81 -18.64 9.85
CA ASP A 65 15.72 -17.87 8.99
C ASP A 65 17.15 -18.45 8.97
N GLU A 66 17.57 -19.07 10.06
CA GLU A 66 18.93 -19.58 10.23
C GLU A 66 19.06 -21.02 9.69
N PRO A 67 19.85 -21.26 8.64
CA PRO A 67 20.06 -22.61 8.14
C PRO A 67 20.96 -23.43 9.06
N ILE A 68 20.63 -24.70 9.24
CA ILE A 68 21.51 -25.69 9.87
C ILE A 68 22.46 -26.25 8.81
N THR A 69 23.75 -26.36 9.14
CA THR A 69 24.76 -26.93 8.25
C THR A 69 25.02 -28.39 8.62
N LEU A 70 24.93 -29.30 7.64
CA LEU A 70 25.26 -30.71 7.80
C LEU A 70 26.20 -31.13 6.67
N GLY A 71 27.47 -31.39 7.02
CA GLY A 71 28.53 -31.56 6.02
C GLY A 71 28.73 -30.27 5.21
N ASN A 72 28.63 -30.36 3.88
CA ASN A 72 28.76 -29.22 2.98
C ASN A 72 27.42 -28.62 2.55
N GLU A 73 26.30 -29.13 3.08
CA GLU A 73 24.96 -28.69 2.72
C GLU A 73 24.30 -27.90 3.84
N LYS A 74 23.38 -27.02 3.46
CA LYS A 74 22.59 -26.18 4.36
C LYS A 74 21.12 -26.57 4.25
N TYR A 75 20.43 -26.57 5.38
CA TYR A 75 19.03 -26.95 5.47
C TYR A 75 18.25 -25.88 6.23
N ILE A 76 17.06 -25.54 5.71
CA ILE A 76 16.11 -24.64 6.35
C ILE A 76 15.06 -25.48 7.05
N LYS A 77 14.80 -25.18 8.31
CA LYS A 77 13.78 -25.86 9.10
C LYS A 77 12.43 -25.22 8.80
N ILE A 78 11.44 -26.04 8.49
CA ILE A 78 10.10 -25.61 8.10
C ILE A 78 9.01 -26.32 8.91
N PHE A 79 7.88 -25.65 9.15
CA PHE A 79 6.74 -26.21 9.88
C PHE A 79 5.46 -26.04 9.05
N ILE A 80 4.80 -27.15 8.73
CA ILE A 80 3.53 -27.16 8.03
C ILE A 80 2.42 -27.20 9.10
N PRO A 81 1.60 -26.16 9.29
CA PRO A 81 0.46 -26.22 10.21
C PRO A 81 -0.63 -27.14 9.66
N ASN A 82 -1.54 -27.54 10.54
CA ASN A 82 -2.68 -28.37 10.15
C ASN A 82 -3.65 -27.64 9.21
N SER A 83 -4.00 -28.28 8.09
CA SER A 83 -4.86 -27.70 7.04
C SER A 83 -6.35 -27.64 7.39
N ASN A 84 -6.79 -28.26 8.49
CA ASN A 84 -8.18 -28.16 8.98
C ASN A 84 -8.56 -26.76 9.49
N GLU A 85 -7.61 -25.82 9.54
CA GLU A 85 -7.88 -24.37 9.56
C GLU A 85 -8.02 -23.80 8.12
N SER A 86 -8.95 -24.36 7.34
CA SER A 86 -9.53 -23.80 6.10
C SER A 86 -8.56 -23.14 5.10
N VAL A 87 -7.85 -23.96 4.32
CA VAL A 87 -7.43 -23.59 2.95
C VAL A 87 -8.15 -24.51 1.95
N PRO A 88 -8.85 -23.98 0.93
CA PRO A 88 -9.51 -24.82 -0.06
C PRO A 88 -8.46 -25.59 -0.88
N VAL A 89 -8.49 -26.92 -0.75
CA VAL A 89 -7.71 -27.85 -1.55
C VAL A 89 -8.18 -27.75 -3.00
N ILE A 90 -7.28 -27.37 -3.92
CA ILE A 90 -7.53 -27.49 -5.36
C ILE A 90 -7.17 -28.93 -5.74
N THR A 91 -8.18 -29.78 -5.90
CA THR A 91 -8.04 -31.13 -6.42
C THR A 91 -7.97 -31.10 -7.95
N GLU A 92 -6.76 -31.16 -8.51
CA GLU A 92 -6.54 -31.77 -9.82
C GLU A 92 -6.07 -33.21 -9.58
N GLU A 93 -6.84 -34.18 -10.07
CA GLU A 93 -6.55 -35.60 -9.91
C GLU A 93 -5.32 -36.00 -10.74
N ALA A 94 -4.19 -36.25 -10.08
CA ALA A 94 -3.03 -36.88 -10.71
C ALA A 94 -3.25 -38.40 -10.88
N PRO A 95 -2.82 -39.01 -11.99
CA PRO A 95 -3.07 -40.43 -12.27
C PRO A 95 -2.21 -41.34 -11.39
N TRP A 96 -2.86 -42.38 -10.89
CA TRP A 96 -2.44 -43.25 -9.80
C TRP A 96 -1.61 -44.45 -10.30
N ASN A 97 -0.37 -44.62 -9.82
CA ASN A 97 0.25 -45.91 -9.41
C ASN A 97 1.79 -45.83 -9.26
N ALA A 98 2.30 -45.71 -8.03
CA ALA A 98 3.43 -46.50 -7.47
C ALA A 98 3.87 -45.95 -6.08
N GLN A 99 3.84 -46.82 -5.06
CA GLN A 99 4.48 -46.70 -3.73
C GLN A 99 4.10 -45.48 -2.84
N ARG A 100 3.02 -45.64 -2.06
CA ARG A 100 2.46 -44.64 -1.12
C ARG A 100 3.26 -44.42 0.20
N THR A 101 4.55 -44.12 0.13
CA THR A 101 5.31 -43.58 1.29
C THR A 101 6.17 -42.36 0.93
N THR A 102 6.05 -41.88 -0.30
CA THR A 102 7.02 -40.96 -0.90
C THR A 102 6.67 -39.48 -0.75
N TYR A 103 5.45 -39.09 -0.37
CA TYR A 103 5.03 -37.68 -0.32
C TYR A 103 4.60 -37.22 1.07
N ILE A 104 4.60 -35.91 1.30
CA ILE A 104 4.05 -35.28 2.51
C ILE A 104 2.55 -35.61 2.62
N THR A 105 2.11 -35.97 3.82
CA THR A 105 0.71 -36.27 4.15
C THR A 105 0.25 -35.46 5.37
N ASP A 106 -1.04 -35.54 5.70
CA ASP A 106 -1.62 -34.90 6.89
C ASP A 106 -0.92 -35.33 8.20
N GLU A 107 -0.28 -36.50 8.22
CA GLU A 107 0.52 -36.96 9.36
C GLU A 107 1.79 -36.15 9.57
N ASP A 108 2.27 -35.43 8.55
CA ASP A 108 3.45 -34.54 8.64
C ASP A 108 3.08 -33.11 9.03
N GLU A 109 1.79 -32.79 9.09
CA GLU A 109 1.31 -31.53 9.64
C GLU A 109 1.65 -31.42 11.14
N ASN A 110 1.83 -30.19 11.59
CA ASN A 110 2.31 -29.84 12.92
C ASN A 110 3.67 -30.45 13.30
N LYS A 111 4.48 -30.83 12.31
CA LYS A 111 5.86 -31.30 12.52
C LYS A 111 6.86 -30.37 11.86
N TRP A 112 8.03 -30.28 12.49
CA TRP A 112 9.19 -29.65 11.89
C TRP A 112 9.84 -30.60 10.89
N LEU A 113 10.06 -30.09 9.70
CA LEU A 113 10.75 -30.74 8.60
C LEU A 113 11.95 -29.89 8.17
N PHE A 114 12.79 -30.44 7.31
CA PHE A 114 13.94 -29.73 6.77
C PHE A 114 13.92 -29.77 5.25
N LEU A 115 14.26 -28.64 4.65
CA LEU A 115 14.40 -28.49 3.20
C LEU A 115 15.83 -28.08 2.88
N ASN A 116 16.42 -28.63 1.82
CA ASN A 116 17.71 -28.13 1.36
C ASN A 116 17.59 -26.62 1.06
N LYS A 117 18.58 -25.82 1.49
CA LYS A 117 18.54 -24.36 1.38
C LYS A 117 18.43 -23.90 -0.08
N ASN A 118 19.09 -24.57 -1.01
CA ASN A 118 19.02 -24.22 -2.43
C ASN A 118 17.62 -24.47 -2.99
N ASP A 119 16.99 -25.59 -2.59
CA ASP A 119 15.59 -25.86 -2.94
C ASP A 119 14.66 -24.85 -2.28
N PHE A 120 14.84 -24.54 -1.00
CA PHE A 120 14.08 -23.50 -0.31
C PHE A 120 14.18 -22.15 -1.03
N ASP A 121 15.38 -21.68 -1.35
CA ASP A 121 15.58 -20.38 -2.01
C ASP A 121 15.01 -20.35 -3.43
N ARG A 122 15.07 -21.46 -4.16
CA ARG A 122 14.47 -21.60 -5.50
C ARG A 122 12.94 -21.53 -5.45
N LEU A 123 12.35 -22.06 -4.38
CA LEU A 123 10.91 -22.35 -4.32
C LEU A 123 10.12 -21.39 -3.45
N LYS A 124 10.77 -20.73 -2.49
CA LYS A 124 10.10 -19.77 -1.61
C LYS A 124 9.49 -18.65 -2.46
N LYS A 125 8.18 -18.49 -2.32
CA LYS A 125 7.46 -17.27 -2.66
C LYS A 125 7.03 -16.64 -1.36
N ASP A 126 7.38 -15.37 -1.19
CA ASP A 126 6.86 -14.56 -0.11
C ASP A 126 5.32 -14.57 -0.21
N HIS A 127 4.67 -15.18 0.78
CA HIS A 127 3.22 -15.43 0.73
C HIS A 127 2.43 -14.13 0.71
N PHE A 128 2.87 -13.19 1.54
CA PHE A 128 2.28 -11.90 1.60
C PHE A 128 3.14 -10.96 0.77
N PRO A 129 2.58 -10.29 -0.25
CA PRO A 129 3.25 -9.09 -0.74
C PRO A 129 3.47 -8.21 0.49
N LYS A 130 4.75 -8.01 0.86
CA LYS A 130 5.10 -7.33 2.10
C LYS A 130 4.34 -6.02 2.12
N ARG A 131 3.39 -5.90 3.06
CA ARG A 131 2.65 -4.66 3.26
C ARG A 131 3.61 -3.71 3.94
N THR A 132 4.12 -2.78 3.17
CA THR A 132 5.01 -1.74 3.66
C THR A 132 4.16 -0.55 4.06
N TRP A 133 4.52 0.07 5.17
CA TRP A 133 4.01 1.39 5.52
C TRP A 133 5.12 2.41 5.30
N GLY A 134 4.77 3.59 4.81
CA GLY A 134 5.74 4.61 4.43
C GLY A 134 5.21 6.01 4.62
N LEU A 135 6.10 6.94 4.98
CA LEU A 135 5.82 8.35 4.77
C LEU A 135 6.11 8.70 3.31
N ILE A 136 5.17 9.38 2.64
CA ILE A 136 5.35 9.90 1.30
C ILE A 136 5.29 11.42 1.25
N ILE A 137 6.09 12.00 0.37
CA ILE A 137 6.04 13.42 0.00
C ILE A 137 6.06 13.54 -1.52
N SER A 138 5.01 14.13 -2.08
CA SER A 138 4.80 14.22 -3.54
C SER A 138 4.52 15.67 -3.97
N ALA A 139 5.03 16.09 -5.13
CA ALA A 139 4.45 17.26 -5.82
C ALA A 139 3.03 16.92 -6.24
N MET A 140 2.15 17.90 -6.18
CA MET A 140 0.76 17.76 -6.52
C MET A 140 0.30 18.87 -7.45
N THR A 141 -0.57 18.52 -8.38
CA THR A 141 -1.41 19.45 -9.12
C THR A 141 -2.85 18.95 -9.16
N VAL A 142 -3.80 19.87 -9.29
CA VAL A 142 -5.24 19.69 -9.17
C VAL A 142 -5.89 20.32 -10.40
N PRO A 143 -5.90 19.63 -11.55
CA PRO A 143 -6.29 20.25 -12.82
C PRO A 143 -7.75 20.71 -12.86
N PHE A 144 -8.63 20.11 -12.06
CA PHE A 144 -10.05 20.43 -11.99
C PHE A 144 -10.55 20.45 -10.55
N LYS A 145 -11.13 21.58 -10.11
CA LYS A 145 -11.80 21.71 -8.82
C LYS A 145 -13.31 21.82 -9.03
N ILE A 146 -14.08 20.98 -8.33
CA ILE A 146 -15.54 21.01 -8.28
C ILE A 146 -15.96 21.68 -6.98
N ARG A 147 -16.57 22.85 -7.09
CA ARG A 147 -17.09 23.60 -5.94
C ARG A 147 -18.61 23.45 -5.89
N PRO A 148 -19.17 22.80 -4.86
CA PRO A 148 -20.61 22.63 -4.72
C PRO A 148 -21.35 23.97 -4.78
N LYS A 149 -22.64 23.93 -5.10
CA LYS A 149 -23.50 25.11 -4.99
C LYS A 149 -23.41 25.74 -3.59
N THR A 150 -23.29 27.07 -3.54
CA THR A 150 -23.31 27.83 -2.30
C THR A 150 -24.04 29.16 -2.49
N GLY A 151 -24.71 29.64 -1.45
CA GLY A 151 -25.54 30.85 -1.50
C GLY A 151 -26.64 30.76 -2.56
N GLU A 152 -26.78 31.82 -3.35
CA GLU A 152 -27.84 31.97 -4.35
C GLU A 152 -27.54 31.31 -5.70
N ARG A 153 -26.32 30.76 -5.91
CA ARG A 153 -25.98 30.12 -7.20
C ARG A 153 -26.91 28.95 -7.49
N LYS A 154 -27.27 28.76 -8.76
CA LYS A 154 -28.13 27.64 -9.19
C LYS A 154 -27.35 26.36 -9.51
N SER A 155 -26.05 26.47 -9.77
CA SER A 155 -25.19 25.36 -10.20
C SER A 155 -23.84 25.32 -9.46
N SER A 156 -23.21 24.14 -9.47
CA SER A 156 -21.82 23.95 -9.04
C SER A 156 -20.85 24.64 -10.01
N LEU A 157 -19.70 25.02 -9.50
CA LEU A 157 -18.66 25.70 -10.25
C LEU A 157 -17.49 24.74 -10.56
N TYR A 158 -17.00 24.80 -11.79
CA TYR A 158 -15.89 24.01 -12.30
C TYR A 158 -14.82 24.96 -12.85
N ASN A 159 -13.59 24.92 -12.33
CA ASN A 159 -12.49 25.73 -12.85
C ASN A 159 -11.26 24.86 -13.04
N SER A 160 -10.53 25.16 -14.11
CA SER A 160 -9.16 24.71 -14.32
C SER A 160 -8.26 25.92 -14.14
N ASN A 161 -7.57 25.95 -13.01
CA ASN A 161 -6.72 27.05 -12.59
C ASN A 161 -5.31 26.51 -12.40
N TRP A 162 -4.29 27.31 -12.73
CA TRP A 162 -2.92 26.91 -12.44
C TRP A 162 -2.74 26.71 -10.95
N ASN A 163 -2.10 25.60 -10.59
CA ASN A 163 -1.77 25.29 -9.22
C ASN A 163 -0.60 24.34 -9.10
N ALA A 164 0.11 24.48 -7.99
CA ALA A 164 1.23 23.63 -7.60
C ALA A 164 1.23 23.49 -6.08
N GLY A 165 1.45 22.27 -5.60
CA GLY A 165 1.46 21.98 -4.17
C GLY A 165 2.27 20.77 -3.81
N THR A 166 2.18 20.41 -2.53
CA THR A 166 2.76 19.21 -1.96
C THR A 166 1.68 18.40 -1.27
N PHE A 167 1.77 17.08 -1.38
CA PHE A 167 1.01 16.12 -0.59
C PHE A 167 1.96 15.43 0.39
N ILE A 168 1.53 15.28 1.63
CA ILE A 168 2.25 14.56 2.70
C ILE A 168 1.29 13.55 3.30
N GLY A 169 1.67 12.28 3.33
CA GLY A 169 0.78 11.23 3.81
C GLY A 169 1.47 9.92 4.18
N CYS A 170 0.65 9.01 4.67
CA CYS A 170 1.03 7.63 4.99
C CYS A 170 0.60 6.73 3.84
N ARG A 171 1.54 5.97 3.29
CA ARG A 171 1.37 5.00 2.20
C ARG A 171 1.31 3.59 2.77
N LEU A 172 0.34 2.82 2.30
CA LEU A 172 0.28 1.37 2.42
C LEU A 172 0.63 0.75 1.06
N GLY A 173 1.80 0.12 0.97
CA GLY A 173 2.28 -0.56 -0.23
C GLY A 173 1.78 -2.00 -0.34
N PHE A 174 1.62 -2.46 -1.59
CA PHE A 174 1.21 -3.80 -1.99
C PHE A 174 2.11 -4.28 -3.15
N LEU A 175 2.12 -5.59 -3.39
CA LEU A 175 2.84 -6.24 -4.49
C LEU A 175 4.32 -5.81 -4.59
N ASN A 176 5.09 -6.00 -3.51
CA ASN A 176 6.51 -5.60 -3.45
C ASN A 176 6.71 -4.12 -3.79
N ASP A 177 5.90 -3.26 -3.17
CA ASP A 177 5.91 -1.81 -3.36
C ASP A 177 5.56 -1.29 -4.77
N VAL A 178 5.07 -2.13 -5.68
CA VAL A 178 4.68 -1.68 -7.03
C VAL A 178 3.38 -0.88 -7.01
N LEU A 179 2.42 -1.28 -6.17
CA LEU A 179 1.15 -0.59 -5.99
C LEU A 179 1.03 -0.07 -4.56
N GLY A 180 0.22 0.95 -4.33
CA GLY A 180 0.03 1.51 -3.01
C GLY A 180 -1.17 2.43 -2.93
N ILE A 181 -1.71 2.56 -1.73
CA ILE A 181 -2.75 3.53 -1.38
C ILE A 181 -2.18 4.44 -0.31
N SER A 182 -2.30 5.75 -0.48
CA SER A 182 -1.82 6.73 0.48
C SER A 182 -2.94 7.60 0.99
N ALA A 183 -2.92 7.94 2.27
CA ALA A 183 -3.86 8.87 2.89
C ALA A 183 -3.09 9.99 3.60
N GLY A 184 -3.51 11.23 3.42
CA GLY A 184 -2.72 12.37 3.88
C GLY A 184 -3.37 13.73 3.65
N GLY A 185 -2.56 14.76 3.88
CA GLY A 185 -2.91 16.16 3.70
C GLY A 185 -2.13 16.80 2.57
N PHE A 186 -2.60 17.95 2.09
CA PHE A 186 -1.88 18.74 1.11
C PHE A 186 -1.87 20.24 1.44
N LEU A 187 -0.89 20.93 0.85
CA LEU A 187 -0.79 22.38 0.82
C LEU A 187 -0.40 22.81 -0.60
N GLU A 188 -1.14 23.74 -1.18
CA GLU A 188 -1.06 24.13 -2.59
C GLU A 188 -1.19 25.65 -2.72
N VAL A 189 -0.48 26.25 -3.67
CA VAL A 189 -0.73 27.62 -4.11
C VAL A 189 -1.41 27.59 -5.48
N SER A 190 -2.42 28.44 -5.68
CA SER A 190 -3.14 28.51 -6.95
C SER A 190 -3.47 29.93 -7.38
N SER A 191 -3.63 30.11 -8.68
CA SER A 191 -4.11 31.34 -9.30
C SER A 191 -5.58 31.19 -9.68
N LEU A 192 -6.48 31.88 -9.00
CA LEU A 192 -7.93 31.82 -9.23
C LEU A 192 -8.36 33.00 -10.11
N ASN A 193 -8.80 32.73 -11.33
CA ASN A 193 -9.47 33.75 -12.15
C ASN A 193 -10.92 33.87 -11.68
N GLN A 194 -11.31 35.08 -11.27
CA GLN A 194 -12.61 35.39 -10.72
C GLN A 194 -13.37 36.35 -11.62
N THR A 195 -14.69 36.18 -11.65
CA THR A 195 -15.63 37.09 -12.32
C THR A 195 -16.61 37.69 -11.30
N SER A 196 -17.43 38.65 -11.73
CA SER A 196 -18.54 39.19 -10.94
C SER A 196 -19.53 38.13 -10.43
N ALA A 197 -19.60 36.96 -11.08
CA ALA A 197 -20.42 35.82 -10.62
C ALA A 197 -19.80 35.06 -9.42
N GLU A 198 -18.52 35.27 -9.14
CA GLU A 198 -17.74 34.56 -8.12
C GLU A 198 -17.24 35.49 -7.01
N ASN A 199 -17.26 36.79 -7.26
CA ASN A 199 -16.75 37.80 -6.35
C ASN A 199 -17.61 39.06 -6.42
N THR A 200 -18.21 39.44 -5.29
CA THR A 200 -19.13 40.59 -5.22
C THR A 200 -18.43 41.95 -5.31
N SER A 201 -17.11 42.01 -5.18
CA SER A 201 -16.33 43.25 -5.38
C SER A 201 -16.02 43.54 -6.85
N ILE A 202 -16.23 42.58 -7.75
CA ILE A 202 -16.05 42.76 -9.19
C ILE A 202 -17.39 43.24 -9.78
N ILE A 203 -17.47 44.53 -10.11
CA ILE A 203 -18.70 45.18 -10.59
C ILE A 203 -18.87 45.01 -12.10
N ASP A 204 -17.77 44.92 -12.85
CA ASP A 204 -17.76 44.84 -14.30
C ASP A 204 -17.65 43.39 -14.80
N ASN A 205 -17.91 43.15 -16.09
CA ASN A 205 -17.68 41.85 -16.75
C ASN A 205 -16.18 41.49 -16.91
N SER A 206 -15.29 42.15 -16.16
CA SER A 206 -13.86 41.89 -16.13
C SER A 206 -13.54 40.64 -15.32
N SER A 207 -12.48 39.92 -15.72
CA SER A 207 -11.88 38.87 -14.89
C SER A 207 -10.70 39.42 -14.10
N THR A 208 -10.65 39.14 -12.80
CA THR A 208 -9.51 39.49 -11.94
C THR A 208 -8.89 38.22 -11.37
N THR A 209 -7.56 38.18 -11.31
CA THR A 209 -6.83 37.03 -10.79
C THR A 209 -6.49 37.22 -9.31
N MET A 210 -6.78 36.22 -8.49
CA MET A 210 -6.45 36.16 -7.08
C MET A 210 -5.49 35.00 -6.80
N SER A 211 -4.48 35.22 -5.96
CA SER A 211 -3.69 34.11 -5.39
C SER A 211 -4.40 33.51 -4.18
N ALA A 212 -4.45 32.18 -4.10
CA ALA A 212 -5.02 31.47 -2.97
C ALA A 212 -4.07 30.38 -2.47
N LEU A 213 -4.04 30.23 -1.14
CA LEU A 213 -3.48 29.07 -0.47
C LEU A 213 -4.59 28.04 -0.30
N ASN A 214 -4.36 26.83 -0.79
CA ASN A 214 -5.29 25.73 -0.66
C ASN A 214 -4.72 24.66 0.23
N TYR A 215 -5.56 24.10 1.07
CA TYR A 215 -5.18 23.02 1.97
C TYR A 215 -6.32 22.02 2.09
N GLY A 216 -5.98 20.80 2.48
CA GLY A 216 -6.99 19.75 2.62
C GLY A 216 -6.37 18.39 2.83
N GLY A 217 -7.10 17.36 2.42
CA GLY A 217 -6.63 15.98 2.48
C GLY A 217 -7.36 15.07 1.49
N GLY A 218 -6.88 13.84 1.40
CA GLY A 218 -7.47 12.87 0.50
C GLY A 218 -6.70 11.56 0.43
N ILE A 219 -7.04 10.78 -0.59
CA ILE A 219 -6.50 9.45 -0.84
C ILE A 219 -5.84 9.43 -2.21
N LEU A 220 -4.61 8.93 -2.28
CA LEU A 220 -3.86 8.70 -3.51
C LEU A 220 -3.75 7.20 -3.79
N ILE A 221 -3.69 6.83 -5.06
CA ILE A 221 -3.43 5.49 -5.57
C ILE A 221 -2.22 5.58 -6.50
N ASP A 222 -1.24 4.70 -6.31
CA ASP A 222 -0.07 4.59 -7.17
C ASP A 222 -0.49 4.00 -8.54
N LEU A 223 -0.25 4.75 -9.62
CA LEU A 223 -0.35 4.21 -10.99
C LEU A 223 0.99 3.64 -11.45
N SER A 224 2.07 4.21 -10.92
CA SER A 224 3.44 3.71 -11.08
C SER A 224 4.24 4.11 -9.85
N ARG A 225 5.48 3.65 -9.76
CA ARG A 225 6.40 3.98 -8.65
C ARG A 225 6.58 5.48 -8.40
N LYS A 226 6.37 6.33 -9.41
CA LYS A 226 6.55 7.79 -9.29
C LYS A 226 5.28 8.59 -9.50
N PHE A 227 4.25 8.02 -10.11
CA PHE A 227 3.04 8.74 -10.48
C PHE A 227 1.84 8.22 -9.70
N GLN A 228 1.12 9.15 -9.07
CA GLN A 228 -0.05 8.83 -8.26
C GLN A 228 -1.23 9.70 -8.71
N MET A 229 -2.43 9.15 -8.65
CA MET A 229 -3.67 9.92 -8.80
C MET A 229 -4.46 9.85 -7.51
N GLY A 230 -5.29 10.85 -7.23
CA GLY A 230 -6.07 10.80 -6.00
C GLY A 230 -7.33 11.63 -5.99
N ALA A 231 -8.25 11.25 -5.13
CA ALA A 231 -9.44 12.03 -4.80
C ALA A 231 -9.15 12.85 -3.54
N ILE A 232 -9.36 14.16 -3.63
CA ILE A 232 -9.06 15.10 -2.55
C ILE A 232 -10.26 16.01 -2.24
N VAL A 233 -10.33 16.44 -0.99
CA VAL A 233 -11.21 17.50 -0.50
C VAL A 233 -10.35 18.64 0.05
N GLY A 234 -10.67 19.87 -0.32
CA GLY A 234 -9.87 21.04 0.03
C GLY A 234 -10.69 22.28 0.33
N TRP A 235 -9.98 23.31 0.77
CA TRP A 235 -10.48 24.66 1.02
C TRP A 235 -9.56 25.67 0.35
N ASP A 236 -10.15 26.67 -0.30
CA ASP A 236 -9.40 27.82 -0.82
C ASP A 236 -9.38 28.92 0.26
N HIS A 237 -8.20 29.48 0.54
CA HIS A 237 -8.04 30.64 1.40
C HIS A 237 -7.23 31.71 0.64
N GLY A 238 -7.92 32.73 0.13
CA GLY A 238 -7.27 33.89 -0.47
C GLY A 238 -6.89 34.94 0.58
N TYR A 239 -5.95 35.81 0.23
CA TYR A 239 -5.53 36.97 1.03
C TYR A 239 -5.87 38.29 0.32
N GLY A 240 -6.17 39.34 1.09
CA GLY A 240 -6.48 40.68 0.58
C GLY A 240 -7.98 40.96 0.39
N ASP A 241 -8.31 42.18 -0.02
CA ASP A 241 -9.71 42.65 -0.10
C ASP A 241 -10.55 41.81 -1.07
N LEU A 242 -9.93 41.37 -2.18
CA LEU A 242 -10.56 40.52 -3.18
C LEU A 242 -10.97 39.16 -2.60
N SER A 243 -10.21 38.60 -1.63
CA SER A 243 -10.57 37.29 -1.05
C SER A 243 -11.74 37.37 -0.08
N SER A 244 -11.92 38.51 0.59
CA SER A 244 -13.01 38.72 1.55
C SER A 244 -14.41 38.62 0.93
N THR A 245 -14.49 38.90 -0.38
CA THR A 245 -15.72 38.92 -1.18
C THR A 245 -15.84 37.73 -2.13
N TYR A 246 -14.87 36.80 -2.09
CA TYR A 246 -14.93 35.56 -2.84
C TYR A 246 -15.95 34.59 -2.23
N ILE A 247 -16.95 34.20 -3.03
CA ILE A 247 -18.07 33.40 -2.52
C ILE A 247 -17.66 32.00 -2.06
N TYR A 248 -16.49 31.49 -2.45
CA TYR A 248 -15.96 30.18 -2.06
C TYR A 248 -14.80 30.27 -1.08
N GLN A 249 -14.51 31.44 -0.54
CA GLN A 249 -13.54 31.62 0.54
C GLN A 249 -13.87 30.65 1.68
N ASP A 250 -12.89 29.84 2.07
CA ASP A 250 -13.00 28.91 3.18
C ASP A 250 -14.11 27.86 3.04
N LYS A 251 -14.62 27.62 1.82
CA LYS A 251 -15.62 26.58 1.50
C LYS A 251 -14.96 25.35 0.91
N ALA A 252 -15.56 24.19 1.21
CA ALA A 252 -15.06 22.90 0.75
C ALA A 252 -15.25 22.72 -0.76
N TRP A 253 -14.29 22.08 -1.40
CA TRP A 253 -14.34 21.65 -2.79
C TRP A 253 -13.77 20.23 -2.94
N PHE A 254 -14.10 19.56 -4.05
CA PHE A 254 -13.64 18.22 -4.38
C PHE A 254 -12.84 18.23 -5.68
N ALA A 255 -11.82 17.39 -5.79
CA ALA A 255 -11.03 17.31 -7.01
C ALA A 255 -10.37 15.95 -7.21
N LEU A 256 -9.94 15.73 -8.45
CA LEU A 256 -8.92 14.73 -8.78
C LEU A 256 -7.56 15.43 -8.81
N SER A 257 -6.57 14.80 -8.18
CA SER A 257 -5.19 15.26 -8.12
C SER A 257 -4.27 14.34 -8.92
N LEU A 258 -3.24 14.93 -9.51
CA LEU A 258 -2.12 14.24 -10.13
C LEU A 258 -0.88 14.55 -9.30
N ASN A 259 -0.12 13.51 -8.96
CA ASN A 259 0.99 13.62 -8.03
C ASN A 259 2.23 12.95 -8.61
N PHE A 260 3.39 13.55 -8.33
CA PHE A 260 4.69 12.97 -8.62
C PHE A 260 5.46 12.78 -7.33
N ASN A 261 5.72 11.51 -6.98
CA ASN A 261 6.42 11.13 -5.77
C ASN A 261 7.94 11.34 -5.95
N PHE A 262 8.53 12.19 -5.10
CA PHE A 262 9.98 12.40 -5.07
C PHE A 262 10.66 11.68 -3.91
N LEU A 263 9.94 11.46 -2.80
CA LEU A 263 10.51 10.95 -1.57
C LEU A 263 9.56 9.92 -0.95
N ASP A 264 10.03 8.68 -0.92
CA ASP A 264 9.38 7.55 -0.27
C ASP A 264 10.34 6.97 0.77
N LEU A 265 10.08 7.27 2.04
CA LEU A 265 10.93 6.83 3.15
C LEU A 265 10.66 5.37 3.59
N SER A 266 9.74 4.66 2.92
CA SER A 266 9.52 3.24 3.21
C SER A 266 10.67 2.33 2.77
N LYS A 267 11.54 2.81 1.90
CA LYS A 267 12.67 2.03 1.39
C LYS A 267 13.78 1.96 2.42
N ARG A 268 13.95 0.78 3.03
CA ARG A 268 15.28 0.34 3.47
C ARG A 268 16.09 0.04 2.22
N ASP A 269 17.09 0.85 1.92
CA ASP A 269 18.12 0.50 0.94
C ASP A 269 18.84 -0.76 1.46
N ASN A 270 18.49 -1.93 0.91
CA ASN A 270 19.18 -3.19 1.19
C ASN A 270 20.55 -3.28 0.50
N THR A 271 21.18 -2.14 0.22
CA THR A 271 22.58 -2.05 -0.23
C THR A 271 23.46 -1.66 0.96
N GLN A 272 23.76 -2.65 1.81
CA GLN A 272 24.97 -2.70 2.62
C GLN A 272 25.55 -4.11 2.57
#